data_AF-A0A2T6B054-F1
#
_entry.id   AF-A0A2T6B054-F1
#
_cell.length_a   1.000
_cell.length_b   1.000
_cell.length_c   1.000
_cell.angle_alpha   90.00
_cell.angle_beta   90.00
_cell.angle_gamma   90.00
#
_symmetry.space_group_name_H-M   'P 1'
#
loop_
_entity.id
_entity.type
_entity.pdbx_description
1 polymer ?
#
loop_
_entity_poly.entity_id
_entity_poly.type
_entity_poly.pdbx_seq_one_letter_code
_entity_poly.pdbx_strand_id
1 'polypeptide(L)'
;MTPPDPETRFLAALAQAAAVELGADHPLASGTTDGRDALLAQEQLAALPEATRERLLAAAHRLMREDLAAIWSFLPGAVQSGGMMH
;
A
#
# COMPACT_ATOMS: atom_id res chain seq x y z
N MET A 1 4.94 -19.52 6.86
CA MET A 1 4.87 -18.10 7.26
C MET A 1 3.42 -17.68 7.16
N THR A 2 2.84 -17.19 8.24
CA THR A 2 1.50 -16.58 8.22
C THR A 2 1.61 -15.31 7.37
N PRO A 3 0.70 -15.10 6.39
CA PRO A 3 0.68 -13.83 5.67
C PRO A 3 0.54 -12.67 6.66
N PRO A 4 1.22 -11.53 6.44
CA PRO A 4 1.07 -10.35 7.31
C PRO A 4 -0.42 -9.99 7.41
N ASP A 5 -0.85 -9.49 8.55
CA ASP A 5 -2.22 -9.01 8.71
C ASP A 5 -2.47 -7.79 7.77
N PRO A 6 -3.74 -7.45 7.50
CA PRO A 6 -4.08 -6.36 6.59
C PRO A 6 -3.52 -4.99 7.00
N GLU A 7 -3.41 -4.71 8.29
CA GLU A 7 -2.88 -3.45 8.82
C GLU A 7 -1.39 -3.34 8.49
N THR A 8 -0.61 -4.39 8.75
CA THR A 8 0.81 -4.46 8.37
C THR A 8 1.02 -4.25 6.87
N ARG A 9 0.16 -4.82 6.00
CA ARG A 9 0.24 -4.60 4.55
C ARG A 9 -0.05 -3.15 4.15
N PHE A 10 -1.09 -2.56 4.73
CA PHE A 10 -1.44 -1.17 4.45
C PHE A 10 -0.31 -0.22 4.84
N LEU A 11 0.26 -0.43 6.02
CA LEU A 11 1.39 0.31 6.55
C LEU A 11 2.64 0.21 5.67
N ALA A 12 2.94 -0.99 5.14
CA ALA A 12 4.03 -1.16 4.16
C ALA A 12 3.76 -0.41 2.85
N ALA A 13 2.53 -0.49 2.31
CA ALA A 13 2.13 0.23 1.10
C ALA A 13 2.18 1.76 1.30
N LEU A 14 1.81 2.23 2.49
CA LEU A 14 1.89 3.64 2.88
C LEU A 14 3.34 4.13 2.89
N ALA A 15 4.25 3.36 3.49
CA ALA A 15 5.66 3.73 3.52
C ALA A 15 6.29 3.77 2.13
N GLN A 16 5.93 2.80 1.27
CA GLN A 16 6.38 2.80 -0.11
C GLN A 16 5.83 3.99 -0.91
N ALA A 17 4.55 4.33 -0.75
CA ALA A 17 3.97 5.52 -1.36
C ALA A 17 4.64 6.81 -0.87
N ALA A 18 4.95 6.91 0.43
CA ALA A 18 5.65 8.04 1.01
C ALA A 18 7.07 8.21 0.48
N ALA A 19 7.82 7.11 0.31
CA ALA A 19 9.15 7.16 -0.28
C ALA A 19 9.13 7.77 -1.70
N VAL A 20 8.09 7.49 -2.47
CA VAL A 20 7.92 7.98 -3.85
C VAL A 20 7.45 9.44 -3.88
N GLU A 21 6.41 9.77 -3.11
CA GLU A 21 5.74 11.09 -3.19
C GLU A 21 6.41 12.17 -2.34
N LEU A 22 7.02 11.79 -1.21
CA LEU A 22 7.60 12.71 -0.22
C LEU A 22 9.13 12.60 -0.13
N GLY A 23 9.70 11.53 -0.67
CA GLY A 23 11.12 11.21 -0.60
C GLY A 23 11.45 10.15 0.45
N ALA A 24 12.55 9.42 0.21
CA ALA A 24 12.97 8.29 1.05
C ALA A 24 13.36 8.68 2.48
N ASP A 25 13.75 9.94 2.71
CA ASP A 25 14.12 10.46 4.03
C ASP A 25 12.91 10.93 4.86
N HIS A 26 11.70 10.90 4.29
CA HIS A 26 10.50 11.31 5.01
C HIS A 26 10.17 10.29 6.12
N PRO A 27 9.76 10.70 7.33
CA PRO A 27 9.45 9.77 8.42
C PRO A 27 8.37 8.72 8.09
N LEU A 28 7.41 9.05 7.23
CA LEU A 28 6.44 8.06 6.72
C LEU A 28 7.08 6.95 5.85
N ALA A 29 8.26 7.19 5.26
CA ALA A 29 8.93 6.26 4.36
C ALA A 29 9.75 5.17 5.06
N SER A 30 10.06 5.31 6.37
CA SER A 30 10.91 4.37 7.09
C SER A 30 10.26 3.00 7.38
N GLY A 31 8.98 2.83 7.03
CA GLY A 31 8.23 1.62 7.35
C GLY A 31 7.82 1.58 8.81
N THR A 32 6.74 0.86 9.10
CA THR A 32 6.20 0.69 10.44
C THR A 32 6.12 -0.80 10.76
N THR A 33 6.64 -1.20 11.91
CA THR A 33 6.86 -2.61 12.28
C THR A 33 6.07 -3.05 13.51
N ASP A 34 5.46 -2.10 14.23
CA ASP A 34 4.58 -2.37 15.36
C ASP A 34 3.39 -1.40 15.47
N GLY A 35 2.54 -1.60 16.49
CA GLY A 35 1.35 -0.77 16.70
C GLY A 35 1.63 0.67 17.19
N ARG A 36 2.81 0.96 17.77
CA ARG A 36 3.20 2.35 18.07
C ARG A 36 3.55 3.09 16.79
N ASP A 37 4.20 2.39 15.86
CA ASP A 37 4.51 2.94 14.54
C ASP A 37 3.23 3.26 13.75
N ALA A 38 2.15 2.48 13.91
CA ALA A 38 0.85 2.73 13.28
C ALA A 38 0.20 4.05 13.74
N LEU A 39 0.24 4.35 15.04
CA LEU A 39 -0.30 5.60 15.57
C LEU A 39 0.51 6.81 15.07
N LEU A 40 1.84 6.71 15.08
CA LEU A 40 2.72 7.76 14.56
C LEU A 40 2.49 8.01 13.06
N ALA A 41 2.26 6.96 12.27
CA ALA A 41 1.92 7.11 10.86
C ALA A 41 0.59 7.86 10.66
N GLN A 42 -0.41 7.63 11.51
CA GLN A 42 -1.68 8.37 11.46
C GLN A 42 -1.49 9.84 11.80
N GLU A 43 -0.72 10.17 12.84
CA GLU A 43 -0.42 11.55 13.21
C GLU A 43 0.34 12.28 12.10
N GLN A 44 1.33 11.63 11.50
CA GLN A 44 2.08 12.18 10.37
C GLN A 44 1.20 12.39 9.14
N LEU A 45 0.31 11.43 8.82
CA LEU A 45 -0.69 11.59 7.76
C LEU A 45 -1.62 12.78 8.02
N ALA A 46 -2.09 12.93 9.26
CA ALA A 46 -2.98 14.03 9.64
C ALA A 46 -2.30 15.41 9.53
N ALA A 47 -0.98 15.46 9.73
CA ALA A 47 -0.19 16.69 9.60
C ALA A 47 0.11 17.10 8.15
N LEU A 48 -0.10 16.20 7.17
CA LEU A 48 0.10 16.53 5.76
C LEU A 48 -0.99 17.46 5.22
N PRO A 49 -0.67 18.32 4.23
CA PRO A 49 -1.68 19.01 3.44
C PRO A 49 -2.66 18.01 2.83
N GLU A 50 -3.96 18.34 2.85
CA GLU A 50 -5.03 17.44 2.42
C GLU A 50 -4.78 16.82 1.03
N ALA A 51 -4.44 17.66 0.04
CA ALA A 51 -4.14 17.18 -1.31
C ALA A 51 -2.95 16.19 -1.35
N THR A 52 -1.95 16.37 -0.48
CA THR A 52 -0.81 15.45 -0.38
C THR A 52 -1.22 14.15 0.30
N ARG A 53 -1.98 14.24 1.39
CA ARG A 53 -2.54 13.07 2.10
C ARG A 53 -3.39 12.21 1.17
N GLU A 54 -4.28 12.82 0.40
CA GLU A 54 -5.16 12.10 -0.54
C GLU A 54 -4.37 11.40 -1.65
N ARG A 55 -3.39 12.08 -2.25
CA ARG A 55 -2.51 11.45 -3.26
C ARG A 55 -1.78 10.24 -2.67
N LEU A 56 -1.26 10.38 -1.45
CA LEU A 56 -0.52 9.32 -0.77
C LEU A 56 -1.42 8.10 -0.49
N LEU A 57 -2.64 8.33 0.02
CA LEU A 57 -3.62 7.27 0.27
C LEU A 57 -4.07 6.59 -1.03
N ALA A 58 -4.28 7.35 -2.11
CA ALA A 58 -4.59 6.79 -3.42
C ALA A 58 -3.46 5.92 -3.97
N ALA A 59 -2.21 6.35 -3.80
CA ALA A 59 -1.03 5.58 -4.20
C ALA A 59 -0.88 4.29 -3.39
N ALA A 60 -1.00 4.35 -2.06
CA ALA A 60 -0.98 3.17 -1.19
C ALA A 60 -2.09 2.17 -1.55
N HIS A 61 -3.31 2.66 -1.79
CA HIS A 61 -4.43 1.81 -2.23
C HIS A 61 -4.15 1.16 -3.59
N ARG A 62 -3.56 1.90 -4.54
CA ARG A 62 -3.19 1.36 -5.85
C ARG A 62 -2.16 0.23 -5.71
N LEU A 63 -1.13 0.40 -4.90
CA LEU A 63 -0.12 -0.62 -4.63
C LEU A 63 -0.75 -1.90 -4.07
N MET A 64 -1.64 -1.78 -3.08
CA MET A 64 -2.35 -2.93 -2.52
C MET A 64 -3.22 -3.65 -3.55
N ARG A 65 -3.90 -2.90 -4.43
CA ARG A 65 -4.72 -3.48 -5.50
C ARG A 65 -3.87 -4.22 -6.52
N GLU A 66 -2.73 -3.66 -6.90
CA GLU A 66 -1.78 -4.28 -7.83
C GLU A 66 -1.16 -5.56 -7.24
N ASP A 67 -0.81 -5.55 -5.96
CA ASP A 67 -0.32 -6.73 -5.23
C ASP A 67 -1.37 -7.85 -5.20
N LEU A 68 -2.63 -7.51 -4.88
CA LEU A 68 -3.72 -8.47 -4.97
C LEU A 68 -3.87 -9.02 -6.39
N ALA A 69 -3.93 -8.16 -7.41
CA ALA A 69 -4.04 -8.61 -8.81
C ALA A 69 -2.87 -9.52 -9.23
N ALA A 70 -1.65 -9.22 -8.78
CA ALA A 70 -0.48 -10.06 -9.01
C ALA A 70 -0.65 -11.44 -8.35
N ILE A 71 -1.15 -11.51 -7.12
CA ILE A 71 -1.45 -12.79 -6.45
C ILE A 71 -2.44 -13.63 -7.27
N TRP A 72 -3.51 -13.01 -7.79
CA TRP A 72 -4.47 -13.70 -8.66
C TRP A 72 -3.81 -14.22 -9.94
N SER A 73 -2.81 -13.53 -10.50
CA SER A 73 -2.10 -13.98 -11.70
C SER A 73 -1.32 -15.29 -11.53
N PHE A 74 -0.97 -15.66 -10.29
CA PHE A 74 -0.31 -16.93 -9.98
C PHE A 74 -1.28 -18.11 -9.83
N LEU A 75 -2.60 -17.87 -9.86
CA LEU A 75 -3.60 -18.94 -9.76
C LEU A 75 -3.85 -19.59 -11.12
N PRO A 76 -3.80 -20.94 -11.23
CA PRO A 76 -4.10 -21.63 -12.48
C PRO A 76 -5.55 -21.35 -12.89
N GLY A 77 -5.73 -20.69 -14.04
CA GLY A 77 -7.03 -20.28 -14.59
C GLY A 77 -7.27 -18.77 -14.66
N ALA A 78 -6.45 -17.93 -14.02
CA ALA A 78 -6.63 -16.47 -14.03
C ALA A 78 -6.51 -15.82 -15.43
N VAL A 79 -5.84 -16.50 -16.37
CA VAL A 79 -5.70 -16.06 -17.76
C VAL A 79 -6.97 -16.36 -18.61
N GLN A 80 -7.89 -17.20 -18.12
CA GLN A 80 -9.05 -17.64 -18.91
C GLN A 80 -10.26 -16.69 -18.87
N SER A 81 -10.32 -15.75 -17.92
CA SER A 81 -11.46 -14.82 -17.82
C SER A 81 -11.44 -13.68 -18.85
N GLY A 82 -10.44 -13.61 -19.73
CA GLY A 82 -10.31 -12.56 -20.75
C GLY A 82 -10.51 -13.00 -22.21
N GLY A 83 -10.82 -14.27 -22.47
CA GLY A 83 -10.77 -14.82 -23.83
C GLY A 83 -11.84 -15.85 -24.14
N MET A 84 -13.10 -15.43 -24.24
CA MET A 84 -14.10 -16.11 -25.10
C MET A 84 -15.27 -15.16 -25.39
N MET A 85 -15.05 -14.26 -26.34
CA MET A 85 -16.12 -13.72 -27.19
C MET A 85 -15.64 -13.85 -28.64
N HIS A 86 -15.86 -15.02 -29.23
CA HIS A 86 -15.90 -15.24 -30.66
C HIS A 86 -17.08 -16.15 -30.96
#